data_AF-A0A3M5X205-F1
#
_entry.id   AF-A0A3M5X205-F1
#
_cell.length_a   1.000
_cell.length_b   1.000
_cell.length_c   1.000
_cell.angle_alpha   90.00
_cell.angle_beta   90.00
_cell.angle_gamma   90.00
#
_symmetry.space_group_name_H-M   'P 1'
#
loop_
_entity.id
_entity.type
_entity.pdbx_description
1 polymer ?
#
loop_
_entity_poly.entity_id
_entity_poly.type
_entity_poly.pdbx_seq_one_letter_code
_entity_poly.pdbx_strand_id
1 'polypeptide(L)'
;GVELKDFTQVKKLFEADGTYYQTEAQNSTWNFRDPSPFIDPNDGKLYMVFEGNVAGERGSHTVGAAELGPVPPGHEDVGGARFQVGCIGLAVAKDLSGEEWEILPPLVTAVGVN
;
A
#
# COMPACT_ATOMS: atom_id res chain seq x y z
N GLY A 1 -29.01 2.71 -26.59
CA GLY A 1 -28.49 2.97 -25.24
C GLY A 1 -27.35 2.01 -24.95
N VAL A 2 -26.70 2.14 -23.80
CA VAL A 2 -25.69 1.19 -23.31
C VAL A 2 -26.27 0.44 -22.11
N GLU A 3 -25.98 -0.85 -22.01
CA GLU A 3 -26.40 -1.73 -20.92
C GLU A 3 -25.20 -2.56 -20.44
N LEU A 4 -25.08 -2.76 -19.12
CA LEU A 4 -24.10 -3.61 -18.49
C LEU A 4 -24.80 -4.85 -17.92
N LYS A 5 -24.25 -6.04 -18.13
CA LYS A 5 -24.81 -7.33 -17.69
C LYS A 5 -23.77 -8.13 -16.91
N ASP A 6 -24.23 -9.14 -16.18
CA ASP A 6 -23.43 -10.24 -15.65
C ASP A 6 -22.43 -9.94 -14.51
N PHE A 7 -22.34 -8.69 -14.02
CA PHE A 7 -21.62 -8.31 -12.79
C PHE A 7 -22.30 -8.81 -11.48
N THR A 8 -22.56 -10.11 -11.39
CA THR A 8 -23.31 -10.75 -10.29
C THR A 8 -22.44 -11.49 -9.28
N GLN A 9 -21.13 -11.59 -9.55
CA GLN A 9 -20.15 -12.26 -8.70
C GLN A 9 -19.00 -11.31 -8.40
N VAL A 10 -18.52 -11.37 -7.15
CA VAL A 10 -17.35 -10.62 -6.68
C VAL A 10 -16.35 -11.61 -6.12
N LYS A 11 -15.09 -11.48 -6.54
CA LYS A 11 -13.98 -12.30 -6.06
C LYS A 11 -13.07 -11.46 -5.17
N LYS A 12 -12.72 -11.99 -4.00
CA LYS A 12 -11.64 -11.44 -3.18
C LYS A 12 -10.31 -11.77 -3.85
N LEU A 13 -9.54 -10.74 -4.19
CA LEU A 13 -8.23 -10.91 -4.81
C LEU A 13 -7.14 -11.08 -3.74
N PHE A 14 -7.08 -10.16 -2.78
CA PHE A 14 -6.15 -10.18 -1.65
C PHE A 14 -6.61 -9.16 -0.57
N GLU A 15 -5.94 -9.15 0.58
CA GLU A 15 -6.21 -8.24 1.72
C GLU A 15 -4.90 -7.79 2.38
N ALA A 16 -4.95 -6.79 3.26
CA ALA A 16 -3.78 -6.39 4.04
C ALA A 16 -3.24 -7.56 4.87
N ASP A 17 -1.93 -7.77 4.83
CA ASP A 17 -1.26 -8.97 5.34
C ASP A 17 -0.62 -8.79 6.73
N GLY A 18 -0.53 -7.54 7.21
CA GLY A 18 0.08 -7.19 8.49
C GLY A 18 1.61 -7.33 8.51
N THR A 19 2.22 -7.71 7.38
CA THR A 19 3.68 -7.80 7.21
C THR A 19 4.19 -6.67 6.33
N TYR A 20 3.57 -6.46 5.17
CA TYR A 20 3.86 -5.30 4.31
C TYR A 20 2.84 -4.19 4.49
N TYR A 21 1.56 -4.54 4.57
CA TYR A 21 0.44 -3.60 4.61
C TYR A 21 -0.35 -3.72 5.91
N GLN A 22 -0.63 -2.58 6.54
CA GLN A 22 -1.26 -2.49 7.84
C GLN A 22 -2.68 -3.07 7.85
N THR A 23 -3.01 -3.83 8.90
CA THR A 23 -4.35 -4.40 9.10
C THR A 23 -5.19 -3.57 10.05
N GLU A 24 -6.50 -3.88 10.11
CA GLU A 24 -7.41 -3.36 11.13
C GLU A 24 -6.92 -3.56 12.55
N ALA A 25 -6.37 -4.74 12.82
CA ALA A 25 -5.87 -5.10 14.15
C ALA A 25 -4.69 -4.21 14.58
N GLN A 26 -3.86 -3.81 13.63
CA GLN A 26 -2.71 -2.92 13.86
C GLN A 26 -3.11 -1.44 13.93
N ASN A 27 -4.16 -1.05 13.19
CA ASN A 27 -4.69 0.31 13.17
C ASN A 27 -6.15 0.30 12.71
N SER A 28 -7.09 0.72 13.58
CA SER A 28 -8.53 0.73 13.26
C SER A 28 -8.95 1.71 12.16
N THR A 29 -8.04 2.60 11.72
CA THR A 29 -8.27 3.52 10.59
C THR A 29 -7.24 3.33 9.48
N TRP A 30 -6.81 2.09 9.23
CA TRP A 30 -5.88 1.75 8.15
C TRP A 30 -6.47 2.04 6.76
N ASN A 31 -5.58 2.33 5.82
CA ASN A 31 -5.90 2.48 4.40
C ASN A 31 -5.53 1.19 3.67
N PHE A 32 -6.45 0.69 2.84
CA PHE A 32 -6.22 -0.44 1.93
C PHE A 32 -7.28 -0.42 0.81
N ARG A 33 -6.99 0.22 -0.33
CA ARG A 33 -8.01 0.53 -1.36
C ARG A 33 -7.41 0.94 -2.71
N ASP A 34 -8.29 1.26 -3.65
CA ASP A 34 -8.00 1.93 -4.93
C ASP A 34 -7.04 1.16 -5.87
N PRO A 35 -7.45 -0.04 -6.33
CA PRO A 35 -6.63 -0.85 -7.24
C PRO A 35 -6.49 -0.20 -8.62
N SER A 36 -5.26 -0.12 -9.12
CA SER A 36 -4.94 0.36 -10.47
C SER A 36 -4.04 -0.65 -11.19
N PRO A 37 -4.62 -1.58 -11.99
CA PRO A 37 -3.87 -2.59 -12.72
C PRO A 37 -3.19 -2.02 -13.98
N PHE A 38 -1.99 -2.50 -14.29
CA PHE A 38 -1.21 -2.13 -15.47
C PHE A 38 -0.30 -3.28 -15.92
N ILE A 39 0.07 -3.31 -17.20
CA ILE A 39 1.09 -4.25 -17.71
C ILE A 39 2.42 -3.50 -17.78
N ASP A 40 3.46 -4.01 -17.12
CA ASP A 40 4.80 -3.44 -17.24
C ASP A 40 5.40 -3.85 -18.61
N PRO A 41 5.75 -2.89 -19.49
CA PRO A 41 6.36 -3.21 -20.79
C PRO A 41 7.74 -3.90 -20.68
N ASN A 42 8.41 -3.85 -19.52
CA ASN A 42 9.74 -4.43 -19.34
C ASN A 42 9.70 -5.95 -19.18
N ASP A 43 8.68 -6.51 -18.55
CA ASP A 43 8.56 -7.96 -18.31
C ASP A 43 7.22 -8.58 -18.76
N GLY A 44 6.28 -7.75 -19.21
CA GLY A 44 4.99 -8.17 -19.74
C GLY A 44 4.00 -8.67 -18.69
N LYS A 45 4.29 -8.54 -17.39
CA LYS A 45 3.40 -9.00 -16.33
C LYS A 45 2.32 -7.97 -15.99
N LEU A 46 1.20 -8.47 -15.50
CA LEU A 46 0.11 -7.67 -14.96
C LEU A 46 0.39 -7.35 -13.49
N TYR A 47 0.65 -6.08 -13.22
CA TYR A 47 0.85 -5.52 -11.89
C TYR A 47 -0.38 -4.69 -11.47
N MET A 48 -0.46 -4.37 -10.18
CA MET A 48 -1.45 -3.47 -9.62
C MET A 48 -0.78 -2.61 -8.54
N VAL A 49 -0.93 -1.30 -8.65
CA VAL A 49 -0.69 -0.39 -7.52
C VAL A 49 -1.98 -0.17 -6.74
N PHE A 50 -1.88 0.08 -5.45
CA PHE A 50 -3.00 0.37 -4.56
C PHE A 50 -2.54 1.23 -3.37
N GLU A 51 -3.47 1.88 -2.69
CA GLU A 51 -3.18 2.60 -1.46
C GLU A 51 -3.09 1.63 -0.28
N GLY A 52 -2.06 1.79 0.56
CA GLY A 52 -1.90 1.07 1.81
C GLY A 52 -1.34 1.96 2.93
N ASN A 53 -1.31 1.42 4.16
CA ASN A 53 -0.38 1.89 5.20
C ASN A 53 0.73 0.87 5.43
N VAL A 54 1.92 1.34 5.83
CA VAL A 54 3.03 0.46 6.24
C VAL A 54 2.60 -0.36 7.44
N ALA A 55 2.80 -1.69 7.39
CA ALA A 55 2.44 -2.58 8.50
C ALA A 55 3.16 -2.24 9.82
N GLY A 56 2.47 -2.49 10.93
CA GLY A 56 2.95 -2.20 12.28
C GLY A 56 1.87 -1.56 13.15
N GLU A 57 1.97 -1.74 14.47
CA GLU A 57 1.02 -1.17 15.43
C GLU A 57 0.99 0.37 15.32
N ARG A 58 -0.22 0.96 15.35
CA ARG A 58 -0.40 2.40 15.22
C ARG A 58 0.48 3.18 16.22
N GLY A 59 1.35 4.02 15.68
CA GLY A 59 2.25 4.86 16.48
C GLY A 59 3.51 4.16 17.02
N SER A 60 3.75 2.90 16.63
CA SER A 60 5.01 2.19 16.92
C SER A 60 6.12 2.47 15.89
N HIS A 61 5.76 3.06 14.75
CA HIS A 61 6.70 3.33 13.67
C HIS A 61 7.79 4.31 14.11
N THR A 62 9.02 4.05 13.66
CA THR A 62 10.16 4.95 13.89
C THR A 62 10.31 5.83 12.67
N VAL A 63 10.35 7.15 12.88
CA VAL A 63 10.76 8.11 11.84
C VAL A 63 12.26 8.31 12.00
N GLY A 64 13.04 7.52 11.28
CA GLY A 64 14.50 7.53 11.34
C GLY A 64 15.12 8.51 10.36
N ALA A 65 16.45 8.49 10.26
CA ALA A 65 17.18 9.36 9.34
C ALA A 65 16.82 9.12 7.87
N ALA A 66 16.41 7.91 7.50
CA ALA A 66 15.98 7.58 6.14
C ALA A 66 14.62 8.22 5.80
N GLU A 67 13.70 8.23 6.76
CA GLU A 67 12.37 8.84 6.62
C GLU A 67 12.44 10.37 6.71
N LEU A 68 13.24 10.91 7.64
CA LEU A 68 13.47 12.36 7.78
C LEU A 68 14.10 12.96 6.53
N GLY A 69 15.05 12.24 5.94
CA GLY A 69 15.95 12.80 4.95
C GLY A 69 16.78 13.96 5.51
N PRO A 70 17.36 14.81 4.64
CA PRO A 70 18.17 15.93 5.06
C PRO A 70 17.30 17.05 5.65
N VAL A 71 17.50 17.35 6.94
CA VAL A 71 16.88 18.50 7.62
C VAL A 71 17.93 19.44 8.19
N PRO A 72 17.66 20.76 8.30
CA PRO A 72 18.55 21.68 8.98
C PRO A 72 18.69 21.33 10.48
N PRO A 73 19.83 21.65 11.11
CA PRO A 73 20.00 21.43 12.55
C PRO A 73 18.86 22.05 13.37
N GLY A 74 18.36 21.31 14.36
CA GLY A 74 17.26 21.72 15.24
C GLY A 74 15.85 21.40 14.72
N HIS A 75 15.73 20.67 13.61
CA HIS A 75 14.45 20.25 13.02
C HIS A 75 14.25 18.72 13.06
N GLU A 76 15.02 18.01 13.89
CA GLU A 76 14.99 16.56 13.99
C GLU A 76 13.81 16.03 14.82
N ASP A 77 13.21 16.86 15.68
CA ASP A 77 12.01 16.49 16.44
C ASP A 77 10.75 16.65 15.58
N VAL A 78 10.18 15.51 15.17
CA VAL A 78 8.98 15.41 14.33
C VAL A 78 7.71 15.09 15.11
N GLY A 79 7.76 15.07 16.45
CA GLY A 79 6.61 14.89 17.32
C GLY A 79 5.73 13.67 16.98
N GLY A 80 4.50 13.92 16.56
CA GLY A 80 3.49 12.90 16.26
C GLY A 80 3.62 12.23 14.89
N ALA A 81 4.63 12.58 14.07
CA ALA A 81 4.75 12.14 12.67
C ALA A 81 4.73 10.61 12.49
N ARG A 82 5.07 9.83 13.52
CA ARG A 82 4.97 8.36 13.53
C ARG A 82 3.55 7.79 13.34
N PHE A 83 2.51 8.62 13.40
CA PHE A 83 1.14 8.22 13.08
C PHE A 83 0.80 8.33 11.59
N GLN A 84 1.65 8.97 10.79
CA GLN A 84 1.52 9.17 9.35
C GLN A 84 2.40 8.15 8.63
N VAL A 85 1.78 7.14 8.02
CA VAL A 85 2.49 5.94 7.52
C VAL A 85 1.89 5.40 6.22
N GLY A 86 1.43 6.28 5.35
CA GLY A 86 0.95 5.93 4.02
C GLY A 86 2.01 5.23 3.17
N CYS A 87 1.55 4.43 2.22
CA CYS A 87 2.41 3.80 1.21
C CYS A 87 1.62 3.52 -0.06
N ILE A 88 2.34 3.35 -1.17
CA ILE A 88 1.78 2.77 -2.40
C ILE A 88 2.22 1.32 -2.48
N GLY A 89 1.24 0.44 -2.42
CA GLY A 89 1.44 -0.99 -2.53
C GLY A 89 1.64 -1.45 -3.95
N LEU A 90 2.19 -2.66 -4.06
CA LEU A 90 2.38 -3.36 -5.32
C LEU A 90 1.92 -4.81 -5.17
N ALA A 91 1.17 -5.29 -6.16
CA ALA A 91 0.86 -6.70 -6.32
C ALA A 91 1.11 -7.11 -7.77
N VAL A 92 1.40 -8.40 -7.98
CA VAL A 92 1.58 -9.00 -9.30
C VAL A 92 0.58 -10.13 -9.48
N ALA A 93 -0.11 -10.16 -10.61
CA ALA A 93 -1.00 -11.27 -10.93
C ALA A 93 -0.18 -12.51 -11.30
N LYS A 94 -0.68 -13.70 -10.97
CA LYS A 94 -0.04 -14.97 -11.36
C LYS A 94 0.02 -15.14 -12.88
N ASP A 95 -0.93 -14.55 -13.59
CA ASP A 95 -0.98 -14.46 -15.05
C ASP A 95 -1.86 -13.26 -15.50
N LEU A 96 -2.06 -13.11 -16.81
CA LEU A 96 -2.82 -11.99 -17.39
C LEU A 96 -4.35 -12.06 -17.18
N SER A 97 -4.89 -13.13 -16.55
CA SER A 97 -6.31 -13.19 -16.20
C SER A 97 -6.68 -12.23 -15.08
N GLY A 98 -5.72 -11.89 -14.21
CA GLY A 98 -5.98 -11.07 -13.02
C GLY A 98 -6.83 -11.77 -11.96
N GLU A 99 -6.93 -13.09 -12.00
CA GLU A 99 -7.76 -13.86 -11.08
C GLU A 99 -7.09 -14.16 -9.73
N GLU A 100 -5.76 -14.20 -9.69
CA GLU A 100 -4.97 -14.49 -8.51
C GLU A 100 -3.75 -13.57 -8.45
N TRP A 101 -3.44 -13.08 -7.26
CA TRP A 101 -2.44 -12.04 -7.06
C TRP A 101 -1.50 -12.40 -5.91
N GLU A 102 -0.24 -12.01 -6.04
CA GLU A 102 0.77 -12.03 -4.99
C GLU A 102 1.06 -10.59 -4.57
N ILE A 103 0.96 -10.34 -3.27
CA ILE A 103 1.33 -9.06 -2.67
C ILE A 103 2.85 -8.95 -2.62
N LEU A 104 3.40 -7.83 -3.06
CA LEU A 104 4.82 -7.50 -3.01
C LEU A 104 5.09 -6.41 -1.96
N PRO A 105 6.35 -6.18 -1.56
CA PRO A 105 6.71 -5.03 -0.72
C PRO A 105 6.20 -3.69 -1.32
N PRO A 106 5.94 -2.67 -0.48
CA PRO A 106 5.48 -1.37 -0.97
C PRO A 106 6.48 -0.75 -1.95
N LEU A 107 5.98 -0.12 -3.01
CA LEU A 107 6.81 0.58 -4.00
C LEU A 107 7.40 1.87 -3.42
N VAL A 108 6.61 2.58 -2.60
CA VAL A 108 7.05 3.79 -1.88
C VAL A 108 6.33 3.89 -0.54
N THR A 109 7.03 4.40 0.47
CA THR A 109 6.48 4.69 1.80
C THR A 109 6.55 6.18 2.10
N ALA A 110 5.65 6.66 2.96
CA ALA A 110 5.53 8.05 3.39
C ALA A 110 5.50 8.15 4.93
N VAL A 111 6.26 7.27 5.61
CA VAL A 111 6.38 7.25 7.07
C VAL A 111 6.93 8.57 7.57
N GLY A 112 6.24 9.20 8.51
CA GLY A 112 6.60 10.53 9.01
C GLY A 112 6.13 11.70 8.13
N VAL A 113 5.41 11.43 7.04
CA VAL A 113 5.00 12.44 6.04
C VAL A 113 3.48 12.53 5.89
N ASN A 114 2.81 11.44 5.53
CA ASN A 114 1.33 11.39 5.37
C ASN A 114 0.78 10.00 5.76
#